data_AF-A0AAC9QSP0-F1
#
_entry.id   AF-A0AAC9QSP0-F1
#
_cell.length_a   1.000
_cell.length_b   1.000
_cell.length_c   1.000
_cell.angle_alpha   90.00
_cell.angle_beta   90.00
_cell.angle_gamma   90.00
#
_symmetry.space_group_name_H-M   'P 1'
#
loop_
_entity.id
_entity.type
_entity.pdbx_description
1 polymer ?
#
loop_
_entity_poly.entity_id
_entity_poly.type
_entity_poly.pdbx_seq_one_letter_code
_entity_poly.pdbx_strand_id
1 'polypeptide(L)'
;MKQRNSTKITGSLYLLACLILLLGFSPFTVAQAATDSPTSYQVVFDPEDGSSYKDWHKVTVPEGGKITDRPADPQKEGFVFEGWAYAYEEDGSPMLWNFETDVVSENTTLWAVWGKTCQVVFDPENGTGYSDWYKVTVPEGGKITDQPTDPQKEGFVFEGWAYAYGEGGSPMLWNFETDVVSENTTLWAVWENGTIVAFDPDDGTTEYPDFYKTVVKPGDKVTDIPADPQREGYVFGGWAYAYDENGKPLLWDFNRPVGDENMTLWAVWNKAYLVVFDSENGTEYKDWFKLTVSEGGKISVKPDNPVKDGYVFNGWYSHLDADGKPVYWNFDKDAVTGNMTLWASWSREDNGNHATGGNGTAGADNNSAGNIQDKTDTSGKNPTTGNEGNYFLGFLAVLGVLSFGTLALLKNQR
;
A
#
# COMPACT_ATOMS: atom_id res chain seq x y z
N MET A 1 67.24 0.03 43.34
CA MET A 1 68.57 -0.07 43.99
C MET A 1 68.38 0.18 45.49
N LYS A 2 68.81 -0.76 46.35
CA LYS A 2 68.85 -0.72 47.84
C LYS A 2 67.49 -0.73 48.58
N GLN A 3 67.12 -1.85 49.22
CA GLN A 3 67.49 -2.30 50.59
C GLN A 3 66.69 -1.55 51.68
N ARG A 4 66.26 -2.13 52.80
CA ARG A 4 66.26 -3.48 53.39
C ARG A 4 65.31 -3.37 54.60
N ASN A 5 64.61 -4.46 54.92
CA ASN A 5 63.99 -4.68 56.22
C ASN A 5 64.99 -4.52 57.38
N SER A 6 64.50 -4.05 58.54
CA SER A 6 65.05 -4.47 59.83
C SER A 6 63.99 -4.42 60.93
N THR A 7 63.58 -5.61 61.32
CA THR A 7 62.89 -6.00 62.55
C THR A 7 63.74 -5.69 63.80
N LYS A 8 63.11 -5.47 64.97
CA LYS A 8 63.32 -6.16 66.27
C LYS A 8 62.63 -5.37 67.43
N ILE A 9 61.67 -5.94 68.16
CA ILE A 9 61.80 -6.77 69.41
C ILE A 9 62.32 -5.89 70.57
N THR A 10 61.68 -5.69 71.76
CA THR A 10 61.15 -6.64 72.77
C THR A 10 60.56 -5.86 73.96
N GLY A 11 59.73 -6.51 74.79
CA GLY A 11 59.55 -6.21 76.22
C GLY A 11 58.20 -6.72 76.74
N SER A 12 58.11 -7.98 77.24
CA SER A 12 58.16 -8.35 78.69
C SER A 12 57.04 -7.65 79.51
N LEU A 13 56.20 -8.31 80.32
CA LEU A 13 56.54 -9.31 81.35
C LEU A 13 55.26 -9.73 82.13
N TYR A 14 55.29 -10.94 82.71
CA TYR A 14 54.50 -11.50 83.84
C TYR A 14 52.99 -11.82 83.66
N LEU A 15 52.37 -12.84 84.30
CA LEU A 15 52.66 -14.20 84.82
C LEU A 15 51.40 -14.63 85.61
N LEU A 16 51.27 -15.95 85.84
CA LEU A 16 50.46 -16.64 86.88
C LEU A 16 48.98 -16.93 86.55
N ALA A 17 48.35 -18.07 86.87
CA ALA A 17 48.66 -19.51 87.01
C ALA A 17 47.35 -20.21 87.45
N CYS A 18 47.02 -21.41 86.93
CA CYS A 18 46.33 -22.56 87.56
C CYS A 18 45.92 -23.58 86.45
N LEU A 19 46.57 -24.75 86.24
CA LEU A 19 46.38 -26.07 86.89
C LEU A 19 44.88 -26.52 86.87
N ILE A 20 44.35 -27.63 86.32
CA ILE A 20 44.82 -29.03 86.06
C ILE A 20 43.80 -29.80 85.15
N LEU A 21 44.32 -30.73 84.29
CA LEU A 21 43.77 -32.02 83.72
C LEU A 21 42.31 -32.07 83.20
N LEU A 22 41.96 -32.51 81.97
CA LEU A 22 42.13 -33.84 81.36
C LEU A 22 41.53 -33.84 79.93
N LEU A 23 42.05 -34.75 79.10
CA LEU A 23 41.83 -34.91 77.67
C LEU A 23 40.42 -35.37 77.28
N GLY A 24 39.89 -34.84 76.19
CA GLY A 24 38.69 -35.34 75.51
C GLY A 24 38.56 -34.71 74.12
N PHE A 25 38.90 -35.47 73.09
CA PHE A 25 38.89 -35.10 71.68
C PHE A 25 37.53 -34.56 71.18
N SER A 26 37.57 -33.47 70.41
CA SER A 26 36.71 -33.30 69.23
C SER A 26 37.39 -32.38 68.22
N PRO A 27 37.40 -32.70 66.92
CA PRO A 27 38.12 -31.95 65.92
C PRO A 27 37.51 -30.56 65.76
N PHE A 28 38.38 -29.55 65.72
CA PHE A 28 38.06 -28.23 65.20
C PHE A 28 37.45 -28.37 63.80
N THR A 29 36.17 -28.03 63.68
CA THR A 29 35.64 -27.58 62.40
C THR A 29 36.20 -26.17 62.19
N VAL A 30 37.17 -26.04 61.28
CA VAL A 30 37.51 -24.74 60.71
C VAL A 30 36.32 -24.33 59.86
N ALA A 31 35.46 -23.47 60.41
CA ALA A 31 34.43 -22.77 59.67
C ALA A 31 34.67 -21.27 59.87
N GLN A 32 35.37 -20.66 58.91
CA GLN A 32 34.88 -19.48 58.20
C GLN A 32 35.83 -19.23 57.03
N ALA A 33 35.47 -19.73 55.84
CA ALA A 33 35.96 -19.10 54.62
C ALA A 33 35.47 -17.65 54.66
N ALA A 34 36.38 -16.69 54.51
CA ALA A 34 36.00 -15.35 54.11
C ALA A 34 35.20 -15.53 52.81
N THR A 35 33.91 -15.23 52.84
CA THR A 35 33.11 -15.11 51.62
C THR A 35 33.72 -13.95 50.86
N ASP A 36 34.46 -14.26 49.81
CA ASP A 36 34.97 -13.30 48.84
C ASP A 36 33.73 -12.63 48.24
N SER A 37 33.40 -11.42 48.72
CA SER A 37 32.31 -10.65 48.13
C SER A 37 32.67 -10.43 46.66
N PRO A 38 31.79 -10.78 45.70
CA PRO A 38 32.11 -10.59 44.30
C PRO A 38 32.48 -9.12 44.06
N THR A 39 33.65 -8.88 43.47
CA THR A 39 34.10 -7.54 43.10
C THR A 39 33.03 -6.91 42.21
N SER A 40 32.66 -5.68 42.52
CA SER A 40 31.68 -4.91 41.74
C SER A 40 32.17 -3.48 41.58
N TYR A 41 31.85 -2.89 40.43
CA TYR A 41 32.23 -1.55 40.07
C TYR A 41 31.00 -0.66 39.87
N GLN A 42 31.17 0.63 40.11
CA GLN A 42 30.15 1.64 39.83
C GLN A 42 30.33 2.17 38.42
N VAL A 43 29.25 2.17 37.65
CA VAL A 43 29.16 2.90 36.37
C VAL A 43 28.26 4.12 36.57
N VAL A 44 28.74 5.28 36.14
CA VAL A 44 28.06 6.56 36.28
C VAL A 44 27.78 7.14 34.90
N PHE A 45 26.56 7.60 34.68
CA PHE A 45 26.13 8.19 33.40
C PHE A 45 26.06 9.72 33.54
N ASP A 46 26.94 10.42 32.84
CA ASP A 46 27.04 11.88 32.80
C ASP A 46 26.40 12.44 31.52
N PRO A 47 25.19 13.02 31.58
CA PRO A 47 24.45 13.45 30.39
C PRO A 47 25.04 14.67 29.68
N GLU A 48 26.07 15.35 30.21
CA GLU A 48 26.70 16.51 29.54
C GLU A 48 25.68 17.58 29.06
N ASP A 49 24.56 17.70 29.78
CA ASP A 49 23.42 18.57 29.44
C ASP A 49 23.62 20.02 29.93
N GLY A 50 24.78 20.31 30.51
CA GLY A 50 25.17 21.63 31.00
C GLY A 50 24.48 22.05 32.31
N SER A 51 23.71 21.17 32.94
CA SER A 51 23.05 21.46 34.21
C SER A 51 23.90 21.01 35.40
N SER A 52 23.97 21.85 36.43
CA SER A 52 24.70 21.55 37.67
C SER A 52 23.86 20.61 38.55
N TYR A 53 23.72 19.33 38.18
CA TYR A 53 22.97 18.38 39.00
C TYR A 53 23.79 17.70 40.09
N LYS A 54 23.03 17.37 41.14
CA LYS A 54 23.46 16.87 42.43
C LYS A 54 23.60 15.34 42.47
N ASP A 55 23.05 14.60 41.49
CA ASP A 55 23.08 13.13 41.43
C ASP A 55 22.90 12.58 39.99
N TRP A 56 23.97 12.07 39.37
CA TRP A 56 23.94 11.29 38.11
C TRP A 56 23.35 9.89 38.30
N HIS A 57 22.84 9.26 37.23
CA HIS A 57 22.42 7.84 37.27
C HIS A 57 23.63 6.95 37.51
N LYS A 58 23.51 6.02 38.46
CA LYS A 58 24.59 5.13 38.89
C LYS A 58 24.09 3.70 38.96
N VAL A 59 24.88 2.77 38.44
CA VAL A 59 24.58 1.34 38.49
C VAL A 59 25.80 0.58 39.01
N THR A 60 25.56 -0.39 39.88
CA THR A 60 26.61 -1.30 40.38
C THR A 60 26.61 -2.58 39.54
N VAL A 61 27.73 -2.88 38.90
CA VAL A 61 27.89 -4.01 37.99
C VAL A 61 29.00 -4.92 38.52
N PRO A 62 28.80 -6.26 38.59
CA PRO A 62 29.88 -7.18 38.92
C PRO A 62 31.05 -7.07 37.94
N GLU A 63 32.28 -7.34 38.40
CA GLU A 63 33.47 -7.40 37.55
C GLU A 63 33.26 -8.36 36.37
N GLY A 64 33.53 -7.87 35.16
CA GLY A 64 33.29 -8.59 33.90
C GLY A 64 31.81 -8.69 33.49
N GLY A 65 30.90 -8.05 34.21
CA GLY A 65 29.47 -8.00 33.90
C GLY A 65 29.11 -6.92 32.86
N LYS A 66 27.97 -7.09 32.20
CA LYS A 66 27.38 -6.07 31.29
C LYS A 66 26.47 -5.11 32.04
N ILE A 67 26.36 -3.88 31.54
CA ILE A 67 25.39 -2.91 32.03
C ILE A 67 24.02 -3.24 31.45
N THR A 68 23.05 -3.58 32.32
CA THR A 68 21.67 -3.92 31.91
C THR A 68 20.64 -2.89 32.39
N ASP A 69 20.98 -2.09 33.41
CA ASP A 69 20.13 -1.04 33.97
C ASP A 69 20.70 0.35 33.62
N ARG A 70 20.37 0.83 32.42
CA ARG A 70 20.80 2.13 31.88
C ARG A 70 19.65 3.15 31.90
N PRO A 71 19.94 4.46 32.03
CA PRO A 71 18.91 5.48 31.96
C PRO A 71 18.33 5.58 30.54
N ALA A 72 17.19 6.28 30.41
CA ALA A 72 16.71 6.69 29.09
C ALA A 72 17.72 7.63 28.42
N ASP A 73 17.78 7.59 27.08
CA ASP A 73 18.70 8.45 26.32
C ASP A 73 18.41 9.93 26.62
N PRO A 74 19.43 10.71 27.04
CA PRO A 74 19.23 12.09 27.45
C PRO A 74 18.79 12.93 26.25
N GLN A 75 18.20 14.10 26.51
CA GLN A 75 17.79 15.06 25.47
C GLN A 75 18.48 16.40 25.69
N LYS A 76 18.96 17.03 24.61
CA LYS A 76 19.63 18.34 24.63
C LYS A 76 19.17 19.16 23.44
N GLU A 77 18.63 20.35 23.70
CA GLU A 77 18.07 21.21 22.65
C GLU A 77 19.13 21.57 21.60
N GLY A 78 18.82 21.33 20.32
CA GLY A 78 19.73 21.58 19.19
C GLY A 78 20.77 20.48 18.93
N PHE A 79 20.75 19.39 19.69
CA PHE A 79 21.68 18.27 19.54
C PHE A 79 20.94 16.92 19.44
N VAL A 80 21.56 15.95 18.78
CA VAL A 80 21.14 14.55 18.77
C VAL A 80 22.06 13.75 19.70
N PHE A 81 21.47 12.85 20.47
CA PHE A 81 22.24 11.94 21.32
C PHE A 81 22.87 10.83 20.45
N GLU A 82 24.20 10.75 20.42
CA GLU A 82 24.93 9.77 19.59
C GLU A 82 25.35 8.52 20.38
N GLY A 83 25.33 8.59 21.71
CA GLY A 83 25.68 7.48 22.57
C GLY A 83 26.46 7.90 23.80
N TRP A 84 26.99 6.90 24.50
CA TRP A 84 27.72 7.07 25.75
C TRP A 84 29.21 6.76 25.51
N ALA A 85 30.09 7.75 25.59
CA ALA A 85 31.54 7.54 25.48
C ALA A 85 32.15 7.12 26.82
N TYR A 86 33.07 6.17 26.81
CA TYR A 86 33.87 5.79 27.99
C TYR A 86 35.30 6.36 27.95
N ALA A 87 35.71 6.87 26.79
CA ALA A 87 36.99 7.51 26.57
C ALA A 87 36.91 8.37 25.30
N TYR A 88 37.97 9.14 25.05
CA TYR A 88 38.17 9.88 23.81
C TYR A 88 39.56 9.55 23.27
N GLU A 89 39.66 9.39 21.96
CA GLU A 89 40.93 9.22 21.25
C GLU A 89 41.78 10.51 21.31
N GLU A 90 43.05 10.44 20.92
CA GLU A 90 43.95 11.62 20.92
C GLU A 90 43.45 12.76 20.03
N ASP A 91 42.66 12.45 18.99
CA ASP A 91 42.06 13.43 18.08
C ASP A 91 40.72 14.00 18.59
N GLY A 92 40.27 13.57 19.78
CA GLY A 92 39.00 13.99 20.38
C GLY A 92 37.79 13.19 19.92
N SER A 93 37.96 12.13 19.11
CA SER A 93 36.86 11.25 18.71
C SER A 93 36.34 10.45 19.92
N PRO A 94 35.02 10.38 20.14
CA PRO A 94 34.46 9.61 21.25
C PRO A 94 34.58 8.11 21.01
N MET A 95 35.06 7.39 22.02
CA MET A 95 35.01 5.93 22.07
C MET A 95 33.70 5.51 22.73
N LEU A 96 32.71 5.14 21.92
CA LEU A 96 31.37 4.79 22.39
C LEU A 96 31.35 3.41 23.06
N TRP A 97 30.66 3.34 24.20
CA TRP A 97 30.37 2.12 24.93
C TRP A 97 29.31 1.30 24.20
N ASN A 98 29.65 0.06 23.87
CA ASN A 98 28.73 -0.89 23.28
C ASN A 98 28.08 -1.76 24.36
N PHE A 99 26.83 -1.46 24.70
CA PHE A 99 26.07 -2.18 25.72
C PHE A 99 25.89 -3.68 25.44
N GLU A 100 26.03 -4.12 24.19
CA GLU A 100 25.90 -5.53 23.81
C GLU A 100 27.20 -6.32 23.98
N THR A 101 28.37 -5.68 23.93
CA THR A 101 29.66 -6.38 23.92
C THR A 101 30.55 -6.03 25.10
N ASP A 102 30.47 -4.80 25.58
CA ASP A 102 31.42 -4.28 26.55
C ASP A 102 31.05 -4.72 27.96
N VAL A 103 32.09 -4.91 28.78
CA VAL A 103 31.97 -5.39 30.15
C VAL A 103 32.70 -4.45 31.09
N VAL A 104 32.19 -4.34 32.31
CA VAL A 104 32.72 -3.43 33.33
C VAL A 104 33.87 -4.12 34.08
N SER A 105 35.09 -3.62 33.93
CA SER A 105 36.28 -4.12 34.63
C SER A 105 36.84 -3.17 35.70
N GLU A 106 36.28 -1.96 35.80
CA GLU A 106 36.65 -0.96 36.81
C GLU A 106 35.51 0.06 36.96
N ASN A 107 35.66 1.03 37.88
CA ASN A 107 34.69 2.12 37.98
C ASN A 107 34.76 2.98 36.70
N THR A 108 33.65 3.11 35.99
CA THR A 108 33.58 3.78 34.68
C THR A 108 32.62 4.96 34.74
N THR A 109 33.00 6.08 34.13
CA THR A 109 32.04 7.15 33.81
C THR A 109 31.77 7.10 32.32
N LEU A 110 30.49 7.17 31.96
CA LEU A 110 30.01 7.19 30.60
C LEU A 110 29.47 8.60 30.33
N TRP A 111 30.09 9.33 29.40
CA TRP A 111 29.71 10.69 29.01
C TRP A 111 28.81 10.68 27.80
N ALA A 112 27.71 11.43 27.84
CA ALA A 112 26.84 11.56 26.69
C ALA A 112 27.55 12.30 25.55
N VAL A 113 27.49 11.72 24.36
CA VAL A 113 28.01 12.30 23.13
C VAL A 113 26.86 12.94 22.38
N TRP A 114 27.09 14.19 21.97
CA TRP A 114 26.08 15.05 21.35
C TRP A 114 26.52 15.48 19.96
N GLY A 115 25.79 15.02 18.95
CA GLY A 115 25.92 15.48 17.57
C GLY A 115 25.16 16.78 17.36
N LYS A 116 25.70 17.69 16.55
CA LYS A 116 24.97 18.90 16.14
C LYS A 116 23.81 18.55 15.22
N THR A 117 22.79 19.39 15.22
CA THR A 117 21.68 19.28 14.28
C THR A 117 21.56 20.53 13.41
N CYS A 118 21.03 20.32 12.21
CA CYS A 118 20.68 21.35 11.25
C CYS A 118 19.17 21.33 11.03
N GLN A 119 18.57 22.51 10.88
CA GLN A 119 17.19 22.66 10.46
C GLN A 119 17.13 22.75 8.94
N VAL A 120 16.32 21.89 8.32
CA VAL A 120 15.95 22.02 6.91
C VAL A 120 14.52 22.53 6.82
N VAL A 121 14.33 23.57 6.01
CA VAL A 121 13.04 24.21 5.77
C VAL A 121 12.66 24.04 4.31
N PHE A 122 11.43 23.60 4.05
CA PHE A 122 10.89 23.42 2.71
C PHE A 122 9.96 24.59 2.36
N ASP A 123 10.37 25.42 1.41
CA ASP A 123 9.61 26.57 0.92
C ASP A 123 8.88 26.19 -0.39
N PRO A 124 7.54 26.06 -0.39
CA PRO A 124 6.79 25.61 -1.55
C PRO A 124 6.72 26.63 -2.70
N GLU A 125 7.33 27.82 -2.60
CA GLU A 125 7.37 28.82 -3.68
C GLU A 125 5.97 29.17 -4.22
N ASN A 126 5.09 29.53 -3.30
CA ASN A 126 3.66 29.80 -3.50
C ASN A 126 2.83 28.55 -3.93
N GLY A 127 3.41 27.36 -3.85
CA GLY A 127 2.66 26.10 -3.90
C GLY A 127 1.71 25.94 -2.71
N THR A 128 0.72 25.09 -2.89
CA THR A 128 -0.28 24.68 -1.90
C THR A 128 0.01 23.25 -1.41
N GLY A 129 -0.78 22.76 -0.45
CA GLY A 129 -0.58 21.45 0.19
C GLY A 129 -0.08 21.53 1.63
N TYR A 130 0.26 22.75 2.10
CA TYR A 130 0.77 23.01 3.44
C TYR A 130 0.05 24.18 4.11
N SER A 131 -0.20 24.07 5.40
CA SER A 131 -0.70 25.18 6.22
C SER A 131 0.41 26.10 6.72
N ASP A 132 1.64 25.60 6.79
CA ASP A 132 2.88 26.30 7.15
C ASP A 132 4.08 25.57 6.50
N TRP A 133 5.24 26.22 6.41
CA TRP A 133 6.44 25.59 5.86
C TRP A 133 6.83 24.34 6.65
N TYR A 134 7.05 23.24 5.93
CA TYR A 134 7.49 21.97 6.51
C TYR A 134 8.96 22.08 6.94
N LYS A 135 9.27 21.56 8.13
CA LYS A 135 10.61 21.65 8.73
C LYS A 135 11.00 20.31 9.30
N VAL A 136 12.26 19.94 9.10
CA VAL A 136 12.86 18.72 9.65
C VAL A 136 14.19 19.06 10.32
N THR A 137 14.47 18.39 11.43
CA THR A 137 15.76 18.47 12.11
C THR A 137 16.59 17.26 11.73
N VAL A 138 17.78 17.49 11.18
CA VAL A 138 18.68 16.46 10.66
C VAL A 138 20.03 16.57 11.38
N PRO A 139 20.69 15.47 11.76
CA PRO A 139 22.08 15.52 12.24
C PRO A 139 22.99 16.20 11.21
N GLU A 140 23.97 16.99 11.66
CA GLU A 140 24.97 17.60 10.76
C GLU A 140 25.74 16.49 10.01
N GLY A 141 25.83 16.60 8.69
CA GLY A 141 26.36 15.56 7.79
C GLY A 141 25.40 14.39 7.52
N GLY A 142 24.18 14.43 8.06
CA GLY A 142 23.13 13.42 7.85
C GLY A 142 22.29 13.68 6.59
N LYS A 143 21.52 12.66 6.17
CA LYS A 143 20.56 12.74 5.06
C LYS A 143 19.17 13.12 5.55
N ILE A 144 18.40 13.81 4.70
CA ILE A 144 16.97 14.04 4.94
C ILE A 144 16.22 12.74 4.64
N THR A 145 15.55 12.18 5.65
CA THR A 145 14.76 10.94 5.51
C THR A 145 13.26 11.17 5.69
N ASP A 146 12.87 12.21 6.42
CA ASP A 146 11.49 12.66 6.59
C ASP A 146 11.24 13.84 5.64
N GLN A 147 10.50 13.57 4.57
CA GLN A 147 10.22 14.52 3.48
C GLN A 147 8.75 14.94 3.52
N PRO A 148 8.43 16.19 3.16
CA PRO A 148 7.03 16.56 2.92
C PRO A 148 6.49 15.78 1.70
N THR A 149 5.16 15.70 1.59
CA THR A 149 4.53 15.33 0.32
C THR A 149 4.93 16.30 -0.81
N ASP A 150 4.63 15.99 -2.07
CA ASP A 150 4.90 16.97 -3.12
C ASP A 150 3.89 18.13 -3.04
N PRO A 151 4.33 19.39 -2.99
CA PRO A 151 3.42 20.53 -3.05
C PRO A 151 2.62 20.52 -4.36
N GLN A 152 1.52 21.25 -4.40
CA GLN A 152 0.68 21.37 -5.61
C GLN A 152 0.56 22.83 -6.04
N LYS A 153 0.66 23.12 -7.34
CA LYS A 153 0.51 24.47 -7.87
C LYS A 153 -0.28 24.44 -9.18
N GLU A 154 -1.40 25.15 -9.23
CA GLU A 154 -2.32 25.10 -10.36
C GLU A 154 -1.61 25.48 -11.67
N GLY A 155 -1.63 24.56 -12.64
CA GLY A 155 -1.00 24.75 -13.95
C GLY A 155 0.52 24.49 -14.00
N PHE A 156 1.13 23.98 -12.94
CA PHE A 156 2.56 23.67 -12.89
C PHE A 156 2.82 22.23 -12.49
N VAL A 157 3.92 21.67 -12.99
CA VAL A 157 4.49 20.39 -12.58
C VAL A 157 5.58 20.64 -11.54
N PHE A 158 5.58 19.88 -10.46
CA PHE A 158 6.62 19.91 -9.44
C PHE A 158 7.84 19.11 -9.91
N GLU A 159 8.99 19.75 -10.05
CA GLU A 159 10.23 19.12 -10.54
C GLU A 159 11.17 18.71 -9.40
N GLY A 160 10.86 19.11 -8.17
CA GLY A 160 11.67 18.80 -6.98
C GLY A 160 12.06 20.03 -6.18
N TRP A 161 13.03 19.84 -5.30
CA TRP A 161 13.46 20.82 -4.32
C TRP A 161 14.86 21.33 -4.65
N ALA A 162 15.04 22.62 -4.94
CA ALA A 162 16.35 23.21 -5.18
C ALA A 162 17.00 23.73 -3.89
N TYR A 163 18.30 23.52 -3.74
CA TYR A 163 19.10 24.12 -2.65
C TYR A 163 19.90 25.35 -3.09
N ALA A 164 20.01 25.57 -4.39
CA ALA A 164 20.68 26.72 -4.97
C ALA A 164 20.19 26.95 -6.42
N TYR A 165 20.57 28.09 -6.98
CA TYR A 165 20.38 28.40 -8.39
C TYR A 165 21.73 28.73 -9.01
N GLY A 166 22.06 28.07 -10.11
CA GLY A 166 23.27 28.30 -10.89
C GLY A 166 23.20 29.59 -11.73
N GLU A 167 24.26 29.84 -12.50
CA GLU A 167 24.28 30.96 -13.45
C GLU A 167 23.11 30.85 -14.45
N GLY A 168 22.41 31.96 -14.65
CA GLY A 168 21.22 32.00 -15.51
C GLY A 168 19.92 31.52 -14.84
N GLY A 169 19.93 31.23 -13.53
CA GLY A 169 18.73 30.87 -12.78
C GLY A 169 18.31 29.40 -12.90
N SER A 170 19.21 28.53 -13.37
CA SER A 170 18.93 27.09 -13.42
C SER A 170 18.92 26.50 -12.01
N PRO A 171 17.85 25.78 -11.61
CA PRO A 171 17.76 25.20 -10.27
C PRO A 171 18.77 24.05 -10.11
N MET A 172 19.40 24.00 -8.94
CA MET A 172 20.23 22.88 -8.51
C MET A 172 19.41 22.05 -7.52
N LEU A 173 18.88 20.93 -8.02
CA LEU A 173 17.99 20.06 -7.25
C LEU A 173 18.76 19.27 -6.19
N TRP A 174 18.17 19.20 -5.00
CA TRP A 174 18.61 18.37 -3.89
C TRP A 174 18.35 16.91 -4.21
N ASN A 175 19.37 16.07 -4.05
CA ASN A 175 19.25 14.63 -4.20
C ASN A 175 19.17 13.97 -2.82
N PHE A 176 17.96 13.57 -2.42
CA PHE A 176 17.70 12.93 -1.13
C PHE A 176 18.49 11.62 -0.90
N GLU A 177 18.96 10.96 -1.97
CA GLU A 177 19.75 9.73 -1.87
C GLU A 177 21.24 9.97 -1.66
N THR A 178 21.78 11.13 -2.02
CA THR A 178 23.23 11.38 -1.97
C THR A 178 23.62 12.56 -1.12
N ASP A 179 22.78 13.58 -1.04
CA ASP A 179 23.12 14.85 -0.43
C ASP A 179 22.94 14.79 1.08
N VAL A 180 23.79 15.55 1.77
CA VAL A 180 23.84 15.60 3.23
C VAL A 180 23.72 17.03 3.72
N VAL A 181 23.08 17.21 4.86
CA VAL A 181 22.83 18.52 5.47
C VAL A 181 24.01 18.91 6.33
N SER A 182 24.86 19.83 5.88
CA SER A 182 26.01 20.33 6.66
C SER A 182 25.71 21.60 7.45
N GLU A 183 24.62 22.28 7.14
CA GLU A 183 24.19 23.51 7.82
C GLU A 183 22.67 23.71 7.69
N ASN A 184 22.13 24.69 8.40
CA ASN A 184 20.71 25.04 8.24
C ASN A 184 20.44 25.40 6.77
N THR A 185 19.50 24.69 6.16
CA THR A 185 19.27 24.73 4.71
C THR A 185 17.81 25.06 4.43
N THR A 186 17.55 25.93 3.46
CA THR A 186 16.21 26.07 2.87
C THR A 186 16.22 25.39 1.51
N LEU A 187 15.21 24.58 1.25
CA LEU A 187 14.96 23.96 -0.04
C LEU A 187 13.72 24.60 -0.67
N TRP A 188 13.83 25.08 -1.90
CA TRP A 188 12.78 25.79 -2.62
C TRP A 188 12.13 24.89 -3.67
N ALA A 189 10.80 24.87 -3.73
CA ALA A 189 10.09 24.08 -4.73
C ALA A 189 10.34 24.63 -6.13
N VAL A 190 10.69 23.73 -7.05
CA VAL A 190 10.92 24.04 -8.45
C VAL A 190 9.68 23.64 -9.25
N TRP A 191 9.22 24.58 -10.06
CA TRP A 191 8.00 24.46 -10.85
C TRP A 191 8.31 24.64 -12.33
N GLU A 192 7.74 23.78 -13.16
CA GLU A 192 7.71 23.94 -14.61
C GLU A 192 6.27 24.15 -15.10
N ASN A 193 6.09 24.93 -16.16
CA ASN A 193 4.76 25.11 -16.75
C ASN A 193 4.23 23.76 -17.23
N GLY A 194 3.05 23.38 -16.75
CA GLY A 194 2.37 22.18 -17.19
C GLY A 194 1.23 22.51 -18.17
N THR A 195 0.91 21.53 -18.99
CA THR A 195 -0.27 21.53 -19.84
C THR A 195 -1.44 20.94 -19.06
N ILE A 196 -2.49 21.73 -18.90
CA ILE A 196 -3.74 21.28 -18.28
C ILE A 196 -4.51 20.47 -19.31
N VAL A 197 -4.79 19.21 -18.97
CA VAL A 197 -5.70 18.33 -19.73
C VAL A 197 -6.98 18.19 -18.93
N ALA A 198 -8.06 18.80 -19.42
CA ALA A 198 -9.38 18.69 -18.83
C ALA A 198 -10.19 17.59 -19.53
N PHE A 199 -10.87 16.75 -18.75
CA PHE A 199 -11.73 15.68 -19.23
C PHE A 199 -13.19 16.08 -19.01
N ASP A 200 -13.86 16.43 -20.09
CA ASP A 200 -15.24 16.88 -20.12
C ASP A 200 -16.17 15.70 -20.44
N PRO A 201 -16.98 15.21 -19.48
CA PRO A 201 -17.88 14.08 -19.69
C PRO A 201 -19.04 14.39 -20.67
N ASP A 202 -19.11 15.62 -21.19
CA ASP A 202 -20.22 16.16 -21.97
C ASP A 202 -21.53 16.05 -21.17
N ASP A 203 -22.50 15.27 -21.66
CA ASP A 203 -23.76 14.99 -20.95
C ASP A 203 -23.74 13.71 -20.11
N GLY A 204 -22.55 13.13 -19.90
CA GLY A 204 -22.32 12.05 -18.96
C GLY A 204 -22.17 12.50 -17.51
N THR A 205 -21.95 11.54 -16.63
CA THR A 205 -21.76 11.74 -15.18
C THR A 205 -20.44 11.13 -14.73
N THR A 206 -19.80 11.76 -13.74
CA THR A 206 -18.56 11.30 -13.11
C THR A 206 -18.68 11.43 -11.59
N GLU A 207 -17.67 10.95 -10.86
CA GLU A 207 -17.53 11.17 -9.42
C GLU A 207 -17.09 12.59 -9.05
N TYR A 208 -16.65 13.38 -10.04
CA TYR A 208 -16.10 14.71 -9.83
C TYR A 208 -17.21 15.77 -9.93
N PRO A 209 -17.18 16.82 -9.08
CA PRO A 209 -18.16 17.89 -9.11
C PRO A 209 -18.06 18.79 -10.35
N ASP A 210 -16.89 18.80 -10.99
CA ASP A 210 -16.55 19.51 -12.22
C ASP A 210 -15.71 18.58 -13.11
N PHE A 211 -15.20 19.09 -14.24
CA PHE A 211 -14.28 18.33 -15.10
C PHE A 211 -13.05 17.86 -14.31
N TYR A 212 -12.70 16.59 -14.50
CA TYR A 212 -11.41 16.09 -14.03
C TYR A 212 -10.30 16.82 -14.77
N LYS A 213 -9.26 17.23 -14.06
CA LYS A 213 -8.10 17.91 -14.64
C LYS A 213 -6.83 17.26 -14.13
N THR A 214 -5.89 17.07 -15.04
CA THR A 214 -4.52 16.70 -14.70
C THR A 214 -3.57 17.69 -15.36
N VAL A 215 -2.37 17.82 -14.79
CA VAL A 215 -1.33 18.74 -15.27
C VAL A 215 -0.14 17.88 -15.69
N VAL A 216 0.22 17.98 -16.97
CA VAL A 216 1.24 17.13 -17.58
C VAL A 216 2.32 18.00 -18.18
N LYS A 217 3.59 17.63 -18.01
CA LYS A 217 4.71 18.34 -18.61
C LYS A 217 4.62 18.28 -20.14
N PRO A 218 4.81 19.38 -20.87
CA PRO A 218 4.83 19.34 -22.32
C PRO A 218 5.87 18.34 -22.86
N GLY A 219 5.47 17.53 -23.83
CA GLY A 219 6.29 16.43 -24.35
C GLY A 219 6.10 15.09 -23.62
N ASP A 220 5.41 15.05 -22.48
CA ASP A 220 5.06 13.82 -21.78
C ASP A 220 3.65 13.32 -22.14
N LYS A 221 3.40 12.04 -21.83
CA LYS A 221 2.10 11.39 -22.04
C LYS A 221 1.18 11.62 -20.84
N VAL A 222 -0.13 11.68 -21.10
CA VAL A 222 -1.12 11.69 -20.03
C VAL A 222 -1.26 10.27 -19.47
N THR A 223 -0.84 10.06 -18.23
CA THR A 223 -0.93 8.77 -17.53
C THR A 223 -2.00 8.75 -16.45
N ASP A 224 -2.30 9.93 -15.90
CA ASP A 224 -3.34 10.13 -14.91
C ASP A 224 -4.68 10.43 -15.62
N ILE A 225 -5.52 9.40 -15.73
CA ILE A 225 -6.75 9.40 -16.52
C ILE A 225 -7.91 9.04 -15.57
N PRO A 226 -9.03 9.81 -15.57
CA PRO A 226 -10.17 9.50 -14.72
C PRO A 226 -10.84 8.20 -15.15
N ALA A 227 -11.62 7.59 -14.24
CA ALA A 227 -12.48 6.47 -14.59
C ALA A 227 -13.47 6.85 -15.70
N ASP A 228 -13.83 5.87 -16.54
CA ASP A 228 -14.76 6.09 -17.64
C ASP A 228 -16.08 6.70 -17.13
N PRO A 229 -16.52 7.84 -17.69
CA PRO A 229 -17.78 8.45 -17.30
C PRO A 229 -18.95 7.51 -17.60
N GLN A 230 -20.11 7.77 -16.99
CA GLN A 230 -21.32 6.97 -17.20
C GLN A 230 -22.46 7.80 -17.77
N ARG A 231 -23.24 7.22 -18.69
CA ARG A 231 -24.42 7.83 -19.27
C ARG A 231 -25.48 6.77 -19.59
N GLU A 232 -26.70 6.97 -19.06
CA GLU A 232 -27.79 6.01 -19.24
C GLU A 232 -28.16 5.82 -20.72
N GLY A 233 -28.18 4.57 -21.19
CA GLY A 233 -28.48 4.24 -22.59
C GLY A 233 -27.31 4.39 -23.57
N TYR A 234 -26.10 4.67 -23.07
CA TYR A 234 -24.90 4.82 -23.87
C TYR A 234 -23.73 4.03 -23.28
N VAL A 235 -22.76 3.70 -24.14
CA VAL A 235 -21.45 3.16 -23.76
C VAL A 235 -20.40 4.21 -24.10
N PHE A 236 -19.46 4.42 -23.18
CA PHE A 236 -18.33 5.31 -23.37
C PHE A 236 -17.43 4.81 -24.52
N GLY A 237 -17.18 5.67 -25.50
CA GLY A 237 -16.43 5.37 -26.72
C GLY A 237 -14.99 5.89 -26.70
N GLY A 238 -14.59 6.59 -25.65
CA GLY A 238 -13.28 7.24 -25.52
C GLY A 238 -13.37 8.76 -25.48
N TRP A 239 -12.19 9.39 -25.41
CA TRP A 239 -12.01 10.82 -25.27
C TRP A 239 -11.63 11.45 -26.61
N ALA A 240 -12.43 12.36 -27.15
CA ALA A 240 -12.14 13.08 -28.39
C ALA A 240 -11.39 14.38 -28.13
N TYR A 241 -10.37 14.68 -28.94
CA TYR A 241 -9.66 15.96 -28.89
C TYR A 241 -10.11 16.94 -29.99
N ALA A 242 -10.85 16.44 -30.99
CA ALA A 242 -11.37 17.20 -32.11
C ALA A 242 -12.48 16.42 -32.83
N TYR A 243 -13.11 17.08 -33.80
CA TYR A 243 -14.04 16.46 -34.74
C TYR A 243 -13.56 16.70 -36.16
N ASP A 244 -13.74 15.73 -37.05
CA ASP A 244 -13.45 15.90 -38.48
C ASP A 244 -14.51 16.76 -39.18
N GLU A 245 -14.30 17.02 -40.49
CA GLU A 245 -15.20 17.83 -41.31
C GLU A 245 -16.64 17.29 -41.42
N ASN A 246 -16.84 16.01 -41.10
CA ASN A 246 -18.13 15.33 -41.11
C ASN A 246 -18.74 15.22 -39.70
N GLY A 247 -18.12 15.81 -38.68
CA GLY A 247 -18.54 15.71 -37.29
C GLY A 247 -18.23 14.37 -36.63
N LYS A 248 -17.35 13.55 -37.21
CA LYS A 248 -16.89 12.32 -36.56
C LYS A 248 -15.84 12.66 -35.50
N PRO A 249 -15.94 12.12 -34.27
CA PRO A 249 -14.96 12.38 -33.24
C PRO A 249 -13.59 11.77 -33.59
N LEU A 250 -12.54 12.53 -33.33
CA LEU A 250 -11.15 12.11 -33.40
C LEU A 250 -10.68 11.81 -31.98
N LEU A 251 -10.54 10.51 -31.67
CA LEU A 251 -10.15 10.05 -30.34
C LEU A 251 -8.68 10.37 -30.05
N TRP A 252 -8.42 10.80 -28.82
CA TRP A 252 -7.09 11.01 -28.29
C TRP A 252 -6.40 9.66 -28.08
N ASP A 253 -5.17 9.55 -28.57
CA ASP A 253 -4.28 8.43 -28.27
C ASP A 253 -3.43 8.82 -27.06
N PHE A 254 -3.63 8.15 -25.92
CA PHE A 254 -2.87 8.40 -24.70
C PHE A 254 -1.38 8.03 -24.81
N ASN A 255 -0.95 7.40 -25.91
CA ASN A 255 0.46 7.25 -26.23
C ASN A 255 1.08 8.49 -26.89
N ARG A 256 0.27 9.46 -27.32
CA ARG A 256 0.72 10.73 -27.88
C ARG A 256 1.09 11.70 -26.74
N PRO A 257 2.27 12.35 -26.82
CA PRO A 257 2.62 13.36 -25.84
C PRO A 257 1.76 14.63 -26.00
N VAL A 258 1.55 15.34 -24.89
CA VAL A 258 0.86 16.64 -24.89
C VAL A 258 1.78 17.74 -25.43
N GLY A 259 1.17 18.77 -26.03
CA GLY A 259 1.88 20.01 -26.41
C GLY A 259 1.93 21.00 -25.26
N ASP A 260 2.33 22.25 -25.55
CA ASP A 260 2.43 23.34 -24.55
C ASP A 260 1.09 24.04 -24.24
N GLU A 261 0.05 23.76 -25.04
CA GLU A 261 -1.27 24.39 -24.90
C GLU A 261 -2.22 23.50 -24.11
N ASN A 262 -2.92 24.10 -23.16
CA ASN A 262 -4.03 23.46 -22.44
C ASN A 262 -5.05 22.90 -23.41
N MET A 263 -5.59 21.72 -23.10
CA MET A 263 -6.57 21.04 -23.94
C MET A 263 -7.75 20.51 -23.13
N THR A 264 -8.84 20.31 -23.84
CA THR A 264 -10.03 19.61 -23.32
C THR A 264 -10.28 18.40 -24.18
N LEU A 265 -10.51 17.26 -23.53
CA LEU A 265 -10.93 16.03 -24.17
C LEU A 265 -12.40 15.78 -23.82
N TRP A 266 -13.23 15.57 -24.83
CA TRP A 266 -14.68 15.39 -24.68
C TRP A 266 -15.06 13.92 -24.75
N ALA A 267 -15.93 13.47 -23.85
CA ALA A 267 -16.41 12.09 -23.87
C ALA A 267 -17.23 11.82 -25.14
N VAL A 268 -16.96 10.69 -25.78
CA VAL A 268 -17.72 10.20 -26.93
C VAL A 268 -18.69 9.14 -26.46
N TRP A 269 -19.97 9.29 -26.83
CA TRP A 269 -21.04 8.39 -26.42
C TRP A 269 -21.60 7.61 -27.59
N ASN A 270 -21.56 6.27 -27.49
CA ASN A 270 -22.20 5.38 -28.45
C ASN A 270 -23.51 4.88 -27.88
N LYS A 271 -24.61 5.04 -28.62
CA LYS A 271 -25.92 4.53 -28.20
C LYS A 271 -25.81 3.03 -27.94
N ALA A 272 -26.45 2.58 -26.88
CA ALA A 272 -26.35 1.20 -26.43
C ALA A 272 -27.68 0.69 -25.91
N TYR A 273 -27.80 -0.63 -25.89
CA TYR A 273 -29.01 -1.34 -25.51
C TYR A 273 -28.75 -2.31 -24.37
N LEU A 274 -29.74 -2.42 -23.49
CA LEU A 274 -29.72 -3.37 -22.38
C LEU A 274 -30.07 -4.77 -22.90
N VAL A 275 -29.17 -5.72 -22.63
CA VAL A 275 -29.41 -7.15 -22.84
C VAL A 275 -29.55 -7.82 -21.49
N VAL A 276 -30.66 -8.52 -21.29
CA VAL A 276 -30.96 -9.28 -20.07
C VAL A 276 -30.94 -10.77 -20.37
N PHE A 277 -30.30 -11.56 -19.52
CA PHE A 277 -30.31 -13.02 -19.61
C PHE A 277 -31.28 -13.59 -18.57
N ASP A 278 -32.33 -14.26 -19.04
CA ASP A 278 -33.34 -14.90 -18.22
C ASP A 278 -33.13 -16.42 -18.21
N SER A 279 -32.71 -16.97 -17.06
CA SER A 279 -32.39 -18.39 -16.92
C SER A 279 -33.62 -19.31 -16.95
N GLU A 280 -34.84 -18.78 -17.05
CA GLU A 280 -36.08 -19.58 -17.12
C GLU A 280 -36.16 -20.62 -15.98
N ASN A 281 -35.94 -20.12 -14.76
CA ASN A 281 -35.87 -20.87 -13.50
C ASN A 281 -34.65 -21.80 -13.37
N GLY A 282 -33.61 -21.64 -14.20
CA GLY A 282 -32.30 -22.23 -13.95
C GLY A 282 -31.61 -21.56 -12.76
N THR A 283 -30.95 -22.35 -11.92
CA THR A 283 -30.22 -21.91 -10.73
C THR A 283 -28.79 -21.55 -11.11
N GLU A 284 -28.42 -20.28 -10.92
CA GLU A 284 -27.03 -19.84 -10.84
C GLU A 284 -26.93 -18.40 -10.30
N TYR A 285 -27.90 -17.54 -10.66
CA TYR A 285 -27.85 -16.11 -10.35
C TYR A 285 -28.90 -15.69 -9.31
N LYS A 286 -28.46 -14.91 -8.31
CA LYS A 286 -29.36 -14.28 -7.32
C LYS A 286 -30.17 -13.13 -7.94
N ASP A 287 -29.66 -12.54 -9.02
CA ASP A 287 -30.27 -11.48 -9.85
C ASP A 287 -30.01 -11.77 -11.34
N TRP A 288 -30.83 -11.24 -12.26
CA TRP A 288 -30.59 -11.44 -13.71
C TRP A 288 -29.22 -10.89 -14.14
N PHE A 289 -28.49 -11.65 -14.97
CA PHE A 289 -27.30 -11.15 -15.64
C PHE A 289 -27.70 -10.12 -16.70
N LYS A 290 -27.08 -8.94 -16.65
CA LYS A 290 -27.39 -7.80 -17.53
C LYS A 290 -26.09 -7.22 -18.07
N LEU A 291 -26.12 -6.78 -19.32
CA LEU A 291 -25.05 -5.97 -19.89
C LEU A 291 -25.61 -4.92 -20.84
N THR A 292 -24.84 -3.86 -21.06
CA THR A 292 -25.13 -2.84 -22.08
C THR A 292 -24.24 -3.10 -23.30
N VAL A 293 -24.81 -3.14 -24.49
CA VAL A 293 -24.09 -3.38 -25.75
C VAL A 293 -24.37 -2.23 -26.72
N SER A 294 -23.33 -1.66 -27.32
CA SER A 294 -23.50 -0.62 -28.34
C SER A 294 -24.42 -1.08 -29.47
N GLU A 295 -25.19 -0.15 -30.04
CA GLU A 295 -26.07 -0.41 -31.19
C GLU A 295 -25.29 -1.01 -32.36
N GLY A 296 -25.77 -2.14 -32.88
CA GLY A 296 -25.10 -2.92 -33.92
C GLY A 296 -23.91 -3.76 -33.42
N GLY A 297 -23.58 -3.70 -32.13
CA GLY A 297 -22.51 -4.46 -31.50
C GLY A 297 -22.89 -5.92 -31.21
N LYS A 298 -21.86 -6.75 -30.99
CA LYS A 298 -22.02 -8.16 -30.57
C LYS A 298 -21.88 -8.29 -29.06
N ILE A 299 -22.53 -9.30 -28.48
CA ILE A 299 -22.35 -9.66 -27.07
C ILE A 299 -21.02 -10.41 -26.92
N SER A 300 -20.01 -9.77 -26.33
CA SER A 300 -18.68 -10.37 -26.12
C SER A 300 -18.50 -11.03 -24.74
N VAL A 301 -19.30 -10.60 -23.76
CA VAL A 301 -19.32 -11.18 -22.41
C VAL A 301 -20.70 -11.76 -22.15
N LYS A 302 -20.74 -13.04 -21.79
CA LYS A 302 -21.98 -13.78 -21.50
C LYS A 302 -21.87 -14.45 -20.12
N PRO A 303 -22.99 -14.71 -19.44
CA PRO A 303 -22.97 -15.48 -18.21
C PRO A 303 -22.47 -16.92 -18.45
N ASP A 304 -22.08 -17.58 -17.37
CA ASP A 304 -21.95 -19.03 -17.35
C ASP A 304 -23.30 -19.68 -17.69
N ASN A 305 -23.24 -20.92 -18.18
CA ASN A 305 -24.45 -21.61 -18.59
C ASN A 305 -25.25 -21.98 -17.35
N PRO A 306 -26.53 -21.56 -17.24
CA PRO A 306 -27.34 -21.85 -16.07
C PRO A 306 -27.53 -23.37 -15.91
N VAL A 307 -27.81 -23.81 -14.69
CA VAL A 307 -28.08 -25.22 -14.37
C VAL A 307 -29.54 -25.41 -13.96
N LYS A 308 -30.17 -26.53 -14.33
CA LYS A 308 -31.53 -26.87 -13.93
C LYS A 308 -31.66 -28.38 -13.75
N ASP A 309 -31.96 -28.82 -12.54
CA ASP A 309 -32.03 -30.25 -12.19
C ASP A 309 -32.93 -31.06 -13.12
N GLY A 310 -32.37 -32.11 -13.73
CA GLY A 310 -33.06 -32.98 -14.68
C GLY A 310 -33.25 -32.37 -16.07
N TYR A 311 -32.54 -31.29 -16.41
CA TYR A 311 -32.56 -30.65 -17.73
C TYR A 311 -31.15 -30.30 -18.24
N VAL A 312 -30.95 -30.45 -19.55
CA VAL A 312 -29.77 -30.00 -20.29
C VAL A 312 -30.02 -28.60 -20.86
N PHE A 313 -29.07 -27.68 -20.65
CA PHE A 313 -29.09 -26.35 -21.25
C PHE A 313 -28.75 -26.41 -22.75
N ASN A 314 -29.66 -25.95 -23.61
CA ASN A 314 -29.50 -26.01 -25.06
C ASN A 314 -28.91 -24.72 -25.65
N GLY A 315 -28.97 -23.61 -24.92
CA GLY A 315 -28.54 -22.29 -25.40
C GLY A 315 -29.53 -21.18 -25.07
N TRP A 316 -29.13 -19.96 -25.42
CA TRP A 316 -29.89 -18.73 -25.26
C TRP A 316 -30.67 -18.42 -26.54
N TYR A 317 -31.96 -18.11 -26.44
CA TYR A 317 -32.79 -17.74 -27.59
C TYR A 317 -33.39 -16.34 -27.44
N SER A 318 -33.59 -15.65 -28.57
CA SER A 318 -34.06 -14.25 -28.59
C SER A 318 -35.55 -14.10 -28.84
N HIS A 319 -36.20 -15.11 -29.41
CA HIS A 319 -37.64 -15.19 -29.60
C HIS A 319 -38.03 -16.62 -30.02
N LEU A 320 -39.32 -16.89 -30.05
CA LEU A 320 -39.86 -18.10 -30.67
C LEU A 320 -40.26 -17.79 -32.12
N ASP A 321 -40.05 -18.74 -33.02
CA ASP A 321 -40.53 -18.66 -34.40
C ASP A 321 -42.06 -18.86 -34.48
N ALA A 322 -42.61 -18.83 -35.70
CA ALA A 322 -44.05 -18.98 -35.93
C ALA A 322 -44.62 -20.35 -35.48
N ASP A 323 -43.77 -21.37 -35.36
CA ASP A 323 -44.14 -22.71 -34.90
C ASP A 323 -43.90 -22.89 -33.39
N GLY A 324 -43.49 -21.83 -32.68
CA GLY A 324 -43.19 -21.85 -31.25
C GLY A 324 -41.83 -22.45 -30.91
N LYS A 325 -40.89 -22.56 -31.86
CA LYS A 325 -39.54 -23.10 -31.61
C LYS A 325 -38.55 -21.98 -31.27
N PRO A 326 -37.60 -22.22 -30.34
CA PRO A 326 -36.56 -21.24 -30.00
C PRO A 326 -35.67 -20.86 -31.19
N VAL A 327 -35.54 -19.56 -31.44
CA VAL A 327 -34.53 -18.99 -32.35
C VAL A 327 -33.29 -18.62 -31.53
N TYR A 328 -32.30 -19.52 -31.54
CA TYR A 328 -31.08 -19.37 -30.75
C TYR A 328 -30.24 -18.19 -31.20
N TRP A 329 -29.78 -17.42 -30.22
CA TRP A 329 -28.87 -16.31 -30.43
C TRP A 329 -27.48 -16.80 -30.81
N ASN A 330 -26.94 -16.24 -31.89
CA ASN A 330 -25.58 -16.52 -32.34
C ASN A 330 -24.64 -15.39 -31.91
N PHE A 331 -23.88 -15.62 -30.84
CA PHE A 331 -22.93 -14.65 -30.29
C PHE A 331 -21.86 -14.18 -31.30
N ASP A 332 -21.54 -14.99 -32.32
CA ASP A 332 -20.55 -14.64 -33.34
C ASP A 332 -21.13 -13.86 -34.52
N LYS A 333 -22.45 -13.90 -34.74
CA LYS A 333 -23.09 -13.35 -35.94
C LYS A 333 -24.13 -12.28 -35.67
N ASP A 334 -24.91 -12.44 -34.60
CA ASP A 334 -26.04 -11.57 -34.31
C ASP A 334 -25.57 -10.26 -33.67
N ALA A 335 -26.29 -9.19 -33.96
CA ALA A 335 -26.01 -7.85 -33.50
C ALA A 335 -27.18 -7.31 -32.68
N VAL A 336 -26.87 -6.59 -31.61
CA VAL A 336 -27.87 -5.98 -30.74
C VAL A 336 -28.39 -4.69 -31.38
N THR A 337 -29.68 -4.65 -31.69
CA THR A 337 -30.34 -3.50 -32.35
C THR A 337 -31.42 -2.86 -31.50
N GLY A 338 -31.64 -3.37 -30.30
CA GLY A 338 -32.62 -2.86 -29.35
C GLY A 338 -32.45 -3.51 -27.98
N ASN A 339 -33.11 -2.97 -26.97
CA ASN A 339 -33.21 -3.63 -25.67
C ASN A 339 -33.85 -5.00 -25.85
N MET A 340 -33.23 -6.04 -25.29
CA MET A 340 -33.68 -7.40 -25.51
C MET A 340 -33.45 -8.30 -24.30
N THR A 341 -34.18 -9.42 -24.30
CA THR A 341 -33.98 -10.50 -23.33
C THR A 341 -33.59 -11.76 -24.10
N LEU A 342 -32.60 -12.47 -23.59
CA LEU A 342 -32.20 -13.79 -24.04
C LEU A 342 -32.65 -14.80 -23.01
N TRP A 343 -33.46 -15.77 -23.42
CA TRP A 343 -34.05 -16.77 -22.55
C TRP A 343 -33.31 -18.11 -22.66
N ALA A 344 -33.16 -18.82 -21.55
CA ALA A 344 -32.55 -20.13 -21.52
C ALA A 344 -33.51 -21.20 -22.07
N SER A 345 -33.01 -22.02 -23.01
CA SER A 345 -33.72 -23.19 -23.52
C SER A 345 -33.24 -24.46 -22.83
N TRP A 346 -34.18 -25.36 -22.55
CA TRP A 346 -33.96 -26.57 -21.76
C TRP A 346 -34.53 -27.82 -22.46
N SER A 347 -33.82 -28.94 -22.39
CA SER A 347 -34.34 -30.27 -22.75
C SER A 347 -34.26 -31.19 -21.52
N ARG A 348 -35.21 -32.11 -21.32
CA ARG A 348 -35.15 -33.03 -20.18
C ARG A 348 -33.97 -33.98 -20.34
N GLU A 349 -33.26 -34.25 -19.26
CA GLU A 349 -32.30 -35.34 -19.22
C GLU A 349 -33.05 -36.67 -19.34
N ASP A 350 -32.76 -37.45 -20.38
CA ASP A 350 -33.25 -38.80 -20.48
C ASP A 350 -32.53 -39.66 -19.45
N ASN A 351 -33.10 -39.75 -18.24
CA ASN A 351 -32.74 -40.77 -17.25
C ASN A 351 -33.16 -42.13 -17.80
N GLY A 352 -32.33 -42.69 -18.67
CA GLY A 352 -32.46 -44.05 -19.20
C GLY A 352 -32.64 -45.02 -18.04
N ASN A 353 -33.89 -45.47 -17.87
CA ASN A 353 -34.28 -46.41 -16.85
C ASN A 353 -33.41 -47.66 -16.97
N HIS A 354 -32.69 -47.97 -15.90
CA HIS A 354 -32.04 -49.25 -15.69
C HIS A 354 -33.13 -50.32 -15.59
N ALA A 355 -33.48 -50.95 -16.72
CA ALA A 355 -34.35 -52.13 -16.75
C ALA A 355 -33.82 -53.15 -17.78
N THR A 356 -33.63 -54.36 -17.28
CA THR A 356 -33.07 -55.55 -17.90
C THR A 356 -33.89 -56.09 -19.08
N GLY A 357 -33.19 -56.50 -20.15
CA GLY A 357 -33.53 -57.67 -20.97
C GLY A 357 -34.26 -57.43 -22.31
N GLY A 358 -33.63 -57.84 -23.42
CA GLY A 358 -34.32 -58.10 -24.69
C GLY A 358 -33.49 -57.85 -25.95
N ASN A 359 -32.95 -58.92 -26.52
CA ASN A 359 -32.18 -58.98 -27.77
C ASN A 359 -33.02 -58.61 -29.01
N GLY A 360 -32.45 -57.85 -29.96
CA GLY A 360 -33.08 -57.52 -31.25
C GLY A 360 -32.26 -56.56 -32.11
N THR A 361 -31.47 -57.11 -33.03
CA THR A 361 -30.59 -56.48 -34.02
C THR A 361 -31.31 -55.66 -35.11
N ALA A 362 -30.75 -54.49 -35.50
CA ALA A 362 -30.17 -54.19 -36.84
C ALA A 362 -30.29 -52.71 -37.30
N GLY A 363 -29.17 -52.13 -37.79
CA GLY A 363 -29.10 -51.00 -38.75
C GLY A 363 -28.47 -49.69 -38.22
N ALA A 364 -27.13 -49.56 -38.22
CA ALA A 364 -26.29 -48.88 -39.24
C ALA A 364 -26.26 -47.33 -39.10
N ASP A 365 -25.21 -46.73 -38.52
CA ASP A 365 -24.02 -46.10 -39.18
C ASP A 365 -24.17 -44.55 -39.08
N ASN A 366 -23.23 -43.65 -38.78
CA ASN A 366 -21.78 -43.61 -38.53
C ASN A 366 -21.48 -42.31 -37.76
N ASN A 367 -20.61 -42.33 -36.74
CA ASN A 367 -19.22 -41.84 -36.85
C ASN A 367 -18.60 -41.66 -35.45
N SER A 368 -17.66 -42.55 -35.13
CA SER A 368 -16.78 -42.49 -33.96
C SER A 368 -15.49 -41.76 -34.28
N ALA A 369 -15.03 -40.93 -33.34
CA ALA A 369 -13.69 -40.93 -32.76
C ALA A 369 -13.68 -39.82 -31.68
N GLY A 370 -13.59 -40.07 -30.38
CA GLY A 370 -13.03 -41.18 -29.64
C GLY A 370 -11.74 -40.72 -28.96
N ASN A 371 -11.84 -40.29 -27.69
CA ASN A 371 -10.92 -40.78 -26.67
C ASN A 371 -11.51 -40.57 -25.27
N ILE A 372 -11.76 -41.68 -24.57
CA ILE A 372 -12.05 -41.74 -23.14
C ILE A 372 -10.72 -42.01 -22.45
N GLN A 373 -10.35 -41.18 -21.48
CA GLN A 373 -9.57 -41.66 -20.33
C GLN A 373 -10.33 -41.35 -19.06
N ASP A 374 -10.71 -42.44 -18.41
CA ASP A 374 -11.20 -42.56 -17.05
C ASP A 374 -10.08 -42.18 -16.06
N LYS A 375 -10.39 -41.32 -15.08
CA LYS A 375 -9.69 -41.31 -13.79
C LYS A 375 -10.49 -40.58 -12.71
N THR A 376 -10.81 -41.36 -11.70
CA THR A 376 -11.24 -41.00 -10.35
C THR A 376 -10.35 -39.96 -9.67
N ASP A 377 -11.01 -39.02 -8.99
CA ASP A 377 -10.71 -38.36 -7.70
C ASP A 377 -9.26 -37.93 -7.38
N THR A 378 -9.04 -36.61 -7.22
CA THR A 378 -8.42 -36.03 -6.01
C THR A 378 -8.57 -34.51 -5.97
N SER A 379 -8.80 -34.01 -4.75
CA SER A 379 -8.69 -32.61 -4.32
C SER A 379 -7.39 -31.92 -4.75
N GLY A 380 -7.44 -30.60 -4.96
CA GLY A 380 -6.29 -29.73 -4.65
C GLY A 380 -5.97 -28.61 -5.63
N LYS A 381 -6.27 -27.39 -5.16
CA LYS A 381 -5.58 -26.10 -5.41
C LYS A 381 -5.84 -25.34 -6.72
N ASN A 382 -6.52 -24.21 -6.53
CA ASN A 382 -6.37 -22.95 -7.26
C ASN A 382 -4.95 -22.69 -7.74
N PRO A 383 -4.80 -22.17 -8.97
CA PRO A 383 -3.88 -21.09 -9.28
C PRO A 383 -4.62 -19.75 -9.22
N THR A 384 -4.15 -18.90 -8.32
CA THR A 384 -4.36 -17.46 -8.34
C THR A 384 -3.83 -16.85 -9.63
N THR A 385 -4.69 -16.14 -10.37
CA THR A 385 -4.28 -15.01 -11.22
C THR A 385 -5.32 -13.92 -11.03
N GLY A 386 -4.86 -12.81 -10.44
CA GLY A 386 -5.67 -11.63 -10.21
C GLY A 386 -6.12 -10.98 -11.51
N ASN A 387 -7.36 -10.50 -11.47
CA ASN A 387 -7.72 -9.23 -12.06
C ASN A 387 -8.94 -8.76 -11.27
N GLU A 388 -8.73 -7.79 -10.40
CA GLU A 388 -9.82 -7.14 -9.68
C GLU A 388 -10.58 -6.26 -10.67
N GLY A 389 -11.63 -6.83 -11.27
CA GLY A 389 -12.70 -6.05 -11.86
C GLY A 389 -13.58 -5.53 -10.73
N ASN A 390 -13.54 -4.23 -10.49
CA ASN A 390 -14.42 -3.51 -9.57
C ASN A 390 -15.89 -3.77 -9.95
N TYR A 391 -16.54 -4.73 -9.28
CA TYR A 391 -18.00 -4.86 -9.29
C TYR A 391 -18.56 -4.02 -8.15
N PHE A 392 -18.79 -2.73 -8.40
CA PHE A 392 -19.53 -1.90 -7.46
C PHE A 392 -21.01 -1.84 -7.84
N LEU A 393 -21.84 -2.15 -6.85
CA LEU A 393 -23.30 -2.18 -6.86
C LEU A 393 -23.89 -0.79 -7.16
N GLY A 394 -24.29 -0.56 -8.41
CA GLY A 394 -25.23 0.50 -8.75
C GLY A 394 -26.65 0.05 -8.48
N PHE A 395 -27.25 0.52 -7.37
CA PHE A 395 -28.67 0.39 -7.09
C PHE A 395 -29.50 1.04 -8.21
N LEU A 396 -30.02 0.25 -9.14
CA LEU A 396 -31.06 0.68 -10.07
C LEU A 396 -32.43 0.52 -9.39
N ALA A 397 -32.92 1.61 -8.83
CA ALA A 397 -34.31 1.74 -8.43
C ALA A 397 -35.20 1.80 -9.68
N VAL A 398 -35.72 0.65 -10.12
CA VAL A 398 -36.79 0.60 -11.11
C VAL A 398 -38.10 0.93 -10.40
N LEU A 399 -38.51 2.21 -10.42
CA LEU A 399 -39.88 2.58 -10.12
C LEU A 399 -40.76 2.20 -11.31
N GLY A 400 -41.61 1.20 -11.08
CA GLY A 400 -42.63 0.78 -12.04
C GLY A 400 -43.64 1.89 -12.30
N VAL A 401 -43.93 2.14 -13.57
CA VAL A 401 -45.11 2.89 -13.98
C VAL A 401 -46.18 1.88 -14.38
N LEU A 402 -47.02 1.55 -13.40
CA LEU A 402 -48.33 0.95 -13.61
C LEU A 402 -49.22 1.95 -14.36
N SER A 403 -49.87 1.45 -15.40
CA SER A 403 -50.91 2.13 -16.14
C SER A 403 -52.13 2.42 -15.25
N PHE A 404 -52.64 3.63 -15.31
CA PHE A 404 -54.07 3.89 -15.09
C PHE A 404 -54.54 4.96 -16.08
N GLY A 405 -55.64 4.62 -16.75
CA GLY A 405 -56.21 5.37 -17.86
C GLY A 405 -56.97 6.64 -17.46
N THR A 406 -57.09 7.49 -18.48
CA THR A 406 -58.25 8.36 -18.83
C THR A 406 -58.97 9.11 -17.70
N LEU A 407 -58.87 10.45 -17.73
CA LEU A 407 -60.06 11.31 -17.78
C LEU A 407 -59.74 12.68 -18.38
N ALA A 408 -60.58 13.09 -19.34
CA ALA A 408 -60.53 14.35 -20.06
C ALA A 408 -60.99 15.55 -19.22
N LEU A 409 -60.46 16.75 -19.50
CA LEU A 409 -61.26 17.98 -19.61
C LEU A 409 -60.47 19.15 -20.25
N LEU A 410 -61.08 19.70 -21.30
CA LEU A 410 -60.84 21.01 -21.94
C LEU A 410 -60.56 22.13 -20.92
N LYS A 411 -59.73 23.14 -21.27
CA LYS A 411 -60.19 24.43 -21.85
C LYS A 411 -59.05 25.46 -21.99
N ASN A 412 -58.95 26.04 -23.19
CA ASN A 412 -58.55 27.41 -23.59
C ASN A 412 -57.58 28.26 -22.76
N GLN A 413 -56.65 28.87 -23.50
CA GLN A 413 -56.36 30.32 -23.70
C GLN A 413 -54.85 30.38 -24.02
N ARG A 414 -54.33 30.92 -25.11
CA ARG A 414 -54.82 31.79 -26.18
C ARG A 414 -53.89 31.63 -27.38
#